data_AF-A0AAD7WNC2-F1
#
_entry.id   AF-A0AAD7WNC2-F1
#
_cell.length_a   1.000
_cell.length_b   1.000
_cell.length_c   1.000
_cell.angle_alpha   90.00
_cell.angle_beta   90.00
_cell.angle_gamma   90.00
#
_symmetry.space_group_name_H-M   'P 1'
#
loop_
_entity.id
_entity.type
_entity.pdbx_description
1 polymer ?
#
loop_
_entity_poly.entity_id
_entity_poly.type
_entity_poly.pdbx_seq_one_letter_code
_entity_poly.pdbx_strand_id
1 'polypeptide(L)'
;MNMKCHYEVLGVKRDATDDDLKKAYRKLALKWHPDKNLENSEEAAEHFKLIQAAYDVLSDPQERAWYDNHREALLKGGVSGEYAD
;
A
#
# COMPACT_ATOMS: atom_id res chain seq x y z
N MET A 1 15.32 -5.03 4.26
CA MET A 1 13.84 -4.98 4.30
C MET A 1 13.35 -4.73 2.89
N ASN A 2 12.71 -5.69 2.24
CA ASN A 2 12.10 -5.48 0.92
C ASN A 2 11.06 -4.36 1.06
N MET A 3 11.29 -3.21 0.43
CA MET A 3 10.25 -2.19 0.23
C MET A 3 9.08 -2.85 -0.49
N LYS A 4 8.08 -3.32 0.27
CA LYS A 4 6.88 -3.93 -0.31
C LYS A 4 6.20 -2.85 -1.14
N CYS A 5 6.07 -3.08 -2.45
CA CYS A 5 5.38 -2.13 -3.32
C CYS A 5 3.93 -1.98 -2.86
N HIS A 6 3.30 -0.81 -3.05
CA HIS A 6 1.90 -0.58 -2.63
C HIS A 6 0.95 -1.63 -3.26
N TYR A 7 1.24 -2.03 -4.50
CA TYR A 7 0.56 -3.12 -5.19
C TYR A 7 0.71 -4.48 -4.49
N GLU A 8 1.89 -4.80 -3.95
CA GLU A 8 2.11 -6.06 -3.21
C GLU A 8 1.43 -6.05 -1.85
N VAL A 9 1.37 -4.89 -1.19
CA VAL A 9 0.64 -4.72 0.07
C VAL A 9 -0.84 -5.00 -0.12
N LEU A 10 -1.44 -4.50 -1.20
CA LEU A 10 -2.81 -4.81 -1.59
C LEU A 10 -2.95 -6.20 -2.22
N GLY A 11 -1.85 -6.86 -2.57
CA GLY A 11 -1.86 -8.16 -3.25
C GLY A 11 -2.46 -8.10 -4.66
N VAL A 12 -2.34 -6.96 -5.33
CA VAL A 12 -2.86 -6.72 -6.68
C VAL A 12 -1.72 -6.56 -7.69
N LYS A 13 -2.04 -6.68 -8.98
CA LYS A 13 -1.08 -6.41 -10.06
C LYS A 13 -0.92 -4.90 -10.26
N ARG A 14 0.18 -4.49 -10.89
CA ARG A 14 0.42 -3.10 -11.31
C ARG A 14 -0.62 -2.57 -12.30
N ASP A 15 -1.23 -3.48 -13.07
CA ASP A 15 -2.31 -3.19 -14.02
C ASP A 15 -3.70 -3.21 -13.35
N ALA A 16 -3.76 -3.28 -12.02
CA ALA A 16 -5.03 -3.32 -11.30
C ALA A 16 -5.85 -2.06 -11.57
N THR A 17 -7.14 -2.26 -11.82
CA THR A 17 -8.12 -1.19 -11.95
C THR A 17 -8.51 -0.65 -10.58
N ASP A 18 -9.13 0.53 -10.52
CA ASP A 18 -9.68 1.12 -9.30
C ASP A 18 -10.64 0.17 -8.57
N ASP A 19 -11.40 -0.62 -9.34
CA ASP A 19 -12.31 -1.62 -8.78
C ASP A 19 -11.55 -2.79 -8.12
N ASP A 20 -10.45 -3.25 -8.73
CA ASP A 20 -9.56 -4.25 -8.12
C ASP A 20 -8.91 -3.73 -6.84
N LEU A 21 -8.45 -2.48 -6.84
CA LEU A 21 -7.86 -1.83 -5.65
C LEU A 21 -8.89 -1.76 -4.51
N LYS A 22 -10.11 -1.34 -4.81
CA LYS A 22 -11.19 -1.22 -3.84
C LYS A 22 -11.63 -2.58 -3.30
N LYS A 23 -11.70 -3.60 -4.15
CA LYS A 23 -11.98 -4.99 -3.75
C LYS A 23 -10.89 -5.55 -2.84
N ALA A 24 -9.63 -5.34 -3.20
CA ALA A 24 -8.48 -5.78 -2.41
C ALA A 24 -8.44 -5.10 -1.04
N TYR A 25 -8.59 -3.78 -1.00
CA TYR A 25 -8.67 -3.00 0.23
C TYR A 25 -9.78 -3.52 1.16
N ARG A 26 -11.00 -3.70 0.65
CA ARG A 26 -12.12 -4.25 1.45
C ARG A 26 -11.82 -5.64 2.00
N LYS A 27 -11.25 -6.52 1.18
CA LYS A 27 -10.89 -7.89 1.59
C LYS A 27 -9.85 -7.88 2.71
N LEU A 28 -8.84 -7.03 2.59
CA LEU A 28 -7.75 -6.91 3.55
C LEU A 28 -8.18 -6.20 4.84
N ALA A 29 -9.01 -5.16 4.73
CA ALA A 29 -9.60 -4.47 5.87
C ALA A 29 -10.45 -5.41 6.73
N LEU A 30 -11.23 -6.31 6.11
CA LEU A 30 -11.97 -7.35 6.83
C LEU A 30 -11.05 -8.41 7.44
N LYS A 31 -9.95 -8.75 6.76
CA LYS A 31 -8.97 -9.72 7.25
C LYS A 31 -8.23 -9.21 8.49
N TRP A 32 -7.83 -7.94 8.46
CA TRP A 32 -7.06 -7.27 9.52
C TRP A 32 -7.94 -6.41 10.45
N HIS A 33 -9.27 -6.63 10.44
CA HIS A 33 -10.17 -5.90 11.31
C HIS A 33 -9.86 -6.21 12.80
N PRO A 34 -9.82 -5.21 13.69
CA PRO A 34 -9.47 -5.41 15.10
C PRO A 34 -10.41 -6.38 15.82
N ASP A 35 -11.68 -6.42 15.43
CA ASP A 35 -12.68 -7.36 15.96
C ASP A 35 -12.31 -8.85 15.73
N LYS A 36 -11.64 -9.15 14.61
CA LYS A 36 -11.21 -10.51 14.27
C LYS A 36 -9.78 -10.82 14.73
N ASN A 37 -9.01 -9.80 15.08
CA ASN A 37 -7.60 -9.91 15.44
C ASN A 37 -7.34 -9.39 16.86
N LEU A 38 -8.21 -9.76 17.81
CA LEU A 38 -8.11 -9.30 19.21
C LEU A 38 -6.74 -9.65 19.83
N GLU A 39 -6.22 -10.85 19.54
CA GLU A 39 -4.92 -11.34 19.99
C GLU A 39 -3.72 -10.71 19.26
N ASN A 40 -3.90 -10.29 18.00
CA ASN A 40 -2.86 -9.73 17.14
C ASN A 40 -3.18 -8.28 16.76
N SER A 41 -3.74 -7.52 17.70
CA SER A 41 -4.25 -6.17 17.45
C SER A 41 -3.16 -5.21 16.95
N GLU A 42 -1.92 -5.38 17.44
CA GLU A 42 -0.78 -4.57 17.03
C GLU A 42 -0.33 -4.87 15.59
N GLU A 43 -0.12 -6.16 15.27
CA GLU A 43 0.21 -6.60 13.90
C GLU A 43 -0.90 -6.24 12.90
N ALA A 44 -2.17 -6.40 13.31
CA ALA A 44 -3.32 -6.01 12.52
C ALA A 44 -3.34 -4.50 12.25
N ALA A 45 -3.02 -3.67 13.24
CA ALA A 45 -2.92 -2.22 13.06
C ALA A 45 -1.77 -1.83 12.11
N GLU A 46 -0.61 -2.49 12.21
CA GLU A 46 0.51 -2.26 11.28
C GLU A 46 0.13 -2.62 9.84
N HIS A 47 -0.45 -3.80 9.65
CA HIS A 47 -0.93 -4.22 8.34
C HIS A 47 -2.01 -3.28 7.80
N PHE A 48 -2.97 -2.88 8.64
CA PHE A 48 -4.03 -1.97 8.25
C PHE A 48 -3.49 -0.61 7.81
N LYS A 49 -2.51 -0.05 8.52
CA LYS A 49 -1.81 1.18 8.13
C LYS A 49 -1.14 1.03 6.76
N LEU A 50 -0.44 -0.08 6.52
CA LEU A 50 0.21 -0.35 5.23
C LEU A 50 -0.83 -0.45 4.10
N ILE A 51 -1.93 -1.17 4.33
CA ILE A 51 -3.02 -1.35 3.38
C ILE A 51 -3.70 -0.01 3.06
N GLN A 52 -3.91 0.82 4.08
CA GLN A 52 -4.53 2.13 3.91
C GLN A 52 -3.61 3.06 3.13
N ALA A 53 -2.34 3.18 3.49
CA ALA A 53 -1.36 3.97 2.72
C ALA A 53 -1.23 3.47 1.27
N ALA A 54 -1.23 2.14 1.08
CA ALA A 54 -1.19 1.55 -0.25
C ALA A 54 -2.41 1.92 -1.10
N TYR A 55 -3.60 1.88 -0.49
CA TYR A 55 -4.84 2.24 -1.18
C TYR A 55 -4.93 3.74 -1.45
N ASP A 56 -4.55 4.60 -0.51
CA ASP A 56 -4.60 6.06 -0.65
C ASP A 56 -3.88 6.50 -1.93
N VAL A 57 -2.59 6.15 -2.03
CA VAL A 57 -1.73 6.47 -3.17
C VAL A 57 -2.21 5.82 -4.47
N LEU A 58 -2.69 4.57 -4.43
CA LEU A 58 -3.07 3.85 -5.66
C LEU A 58 -4.49 4.19 -6.14
N SER A 59 -5.37 4.64 -5.24
CA SER A 59 -6.76 4.98 -5.55
C SER A 59 -6.89 6.32 -6.25
N ASP A 60 -5.95 7.24 -6.03
CA ASP A 60 -5.89 8.49 -6.78
C ASP A 60 -4.97 8.34 -8.00
N PRO A 61 -5.45 8.62 -9.22
CA PRO A 61 -4.65 8.45 -10.43
C PRO A 61 -3.46 9.43 -10.51
N GLN A 62 -3.54 10.62 -9.90
CA GLN A 62 -2.38 11.53 -9.84
C GLN A 62 -1.34 11.01 -8.86
N GLU A 63 -1.74 10.61 -7.65
CA GLU A 63 -0.81 10.04 -6.66
C GLU A 63 -0.19 8.74 -7.16
N ARG A 64 -0.98 7.88 -7.82
CA ARG A 64 -0.50 6.64 -8.43
C ARG A 64 0.52 6.94 -9.52
N ALA A 65 0.25 7.92 -10.39
CA ALA A 65 1.20 8.32 -11.42
C ALA A 65 2.49 8.88 -10.81
N TRP A 66 2.38 9.70 -9.75
CA TRP A 66 3.53 10.23 -9.03
C TRP A 66 4.35 9.11 -8.39
N TYR A 67 3.69 8.16 -7.71
CA TYR A 67 4.31 6.98 -7.12
C TYR A 67 4.96 6.09 -8.18
N ASP A 68 4.30 5.82 -9.30
CA ASP A 68 4.87 5.01 -10.39
C ASP A 68 6.11 5.67 -11.00
N ASN A 69 6.12 7.01 -11.16
CA ASN A 69 7.28 7.75 -11.67
C ASN A 69 8.43 7.82 -10.66
N HIS A 70 8.13 8.08 -9.39
CA HIS A 70 9.15 8.20 -8.34
C HIS A 70 9.67 6.84 -7.88
N ARG A 71 8.86 5.78 -7.89
CA ARG A 71 9.33 4.44 -7.51
C ARG A 71 10.40 3.93 -8.48
N GLU A 72 10.29 4.23 -9.78
CA GLU A 72 11.32 3.83 -10.74
C GLU A 72 12.62 4.59 -10.52
N ALA A 73 12.54 5.88 -10.16
CA ALA A 73 13.71 6.65 -9.73
C ALA A 73 14.32 6.09 -8.42
N LEU A 74 13.49 5.75 -7.44
CA LEU A 74 13.90 5.14 -6.15
C LEU A 74 14.50 3.73 -6.32
N LEU A 75 14.03 2.94 -7.30
CA LEU A 75 14.59 1.62 -7.62
C LEU A 75 15.84 1.70 -8.51
N LYS A 76 15.93 2.68 -9.41
CA LYS A 76 17.01 2.79 -10.42
C LYS A 76 18.21 3.59 -9.91
N GLY A 77 18.03 4.48 -8.94
CA GLY A 77 19.10 5.16 -8.22
C GLY A 77 19.06 4.79 -6.74
N GLY A 78 19.99 3.95 -6.29
CA GLY A 78 20.06 3.54 -4.89
C GLY A 78 20.18 4.73 -3.92
N VAL A 79 19.16 4.88 -3.08
CA VAL A 79 19.13 5.52 -1.74
C VAL A 79 19.82 6.88 -1.56
N SER A 80 19.01 7.94 -1.48
CA SER A 80 19.13 9.08 -0.52
C SER A 80 17.87 9.93 -0.73
N GLY A 81 16.84 9.88 0.12
CA GLY A 81 16.84 10.50 1.44
C GLY A 81 15.95 11.75 1.38
N GLU A 82 15.11 11.93 2.40
CA GLU A 82 14.30 13.13 2.71
C GLU A 82 12.93 13.29 2.01
N TYR A 83 11.89 12.76 2.67
CA TYR A 83 10.58 13.42 2.68
C TYR A 83 10.71 14.63 3.61
N ALA A 84 10.89 15.82 3.05
CA ALA A 84 10.76 17.09 3.77
C ALA A 84 9.36 17.66 3.51
N ASP A 85 8.67 17.95 4.62
CA ASP A 85 7.42 18.70 4.75
C ASP A 85 7.49 20.08 4.09
#